data_AF-A0A0F9C4U2-F1
#
_entry.id   AF-A0A0F9C4U2-F1
#
_cell.length_a   1.000
_cell.length_b   1.000
_cell.length_c   1.000
_cell.angle_alpha   90.00
_cell.angle_beta   90.00
_cell.angle_gamma   90.00
#
_symmetry.space_group_name_H-M   'P 1'
#
loop_
_entity.id
_entity.type
_entity.pdbx_description
1 polymer ?
#
loop_
_entity_poly.entity_id
_entity_poly.type
_entity_poly.pdbx_seq_one_letter_code
_entity_poly.pdbx_strand_id
1 'polypeptide(L)'
;VHVYELTTMLLGDANRTGTVSADDYGSVQLNFGDTGAPGLPGDANGSGAVTADDYGSVQLYFGATRGMGGAPVPEPATMLLLSAAGVMMLIRRRHIN
;
A
#
# COMPACT_ATOMS: atom_id res chain seq x y z
N VAL A 1 6.42 -17.87 14.13
CA VAL A 1 6.03 -17.56 12.73
C VAL A 1 6.11 -16.05 12.60
N HIS A 2 7.21 -15.52 12.05
CA HIS A 2 7.27 -14.10 11.71
C HIS A 2 6.43 -13.93 10.45
N VAL A 3 5.24 -13.34 10.61
CA VAL A 3 4.49 -12.79 9.48
C VAL A 3 5.37 -11.70 8.89
N TYR A 4 5.98 -11.99 7.74
CA TYR A 4 6.48 -10.94 6.87
C TYR A 4 5.23 -10.21 6.42
N GLU A 5 4.86 -9.15 7.13
CA GLU A 5 4.05 -8.09 6.52
C GLU A 5 4.72 -7.84 5.17
N LEU A 6 4.05 -8.19 4.07
CA LEU A 6 4.39 -7.65 2.78
C LEU A 6 4.00 -6.17 2.85
N THR A 7 4.76 -5.42 3.64
CA THR A 7 4.64 -3.98 3.76
C THR A 7 5.07 -3.46 2.40
N THR A 8 4.08 -3.24 1.53
CA THR A 8 4.28 -2.61 0.24
C THR A 8 5.05 -1.33 0.49
N MET A 9 6.30 -1.30 0.04
CA MET A 9 7.16 -0.14 0.17
C MET A 9 6.46 1.03 -0.51
N LEU A 10 6.26 2.12 0.22
CA LEU A 10 5.82 3.38 -0.35
C LEU A 10 7.07 4.03 -0.95
N LEU A 11 7.15 4.12 -2.28
CA LEU A 11 8.26 4.81 -2.93
C LEU A 11 8.31 6.26 -2.45
N GLY A 12 9.52 6.74 -2.15
CA GLY A 12 9.76 8.08 -1.59
C GLY A 12 9.71 8.13 -0.05
N ASP A 13 9.16 7.13 0.64
CA ASP A 13 9.06 7.10 2.11
C ASP A 13 10.34 6.52 2.73
N ALA A 14 11.41 7.29 2.62
CA ALA A 14 12.76 6.93 3.04
C ALA A 14 12.87 6.65 4.55
N ASN A 15 12.05 7.33 5.36
CA ASN A 15 12.01 7.16 6.81
C ASN A 15 10.91 6.18 7.29
N ARG A 16 10.09 5.66 6.38
CA ARG A 16 9.08 4.61 6.62
C ARG A 16 7.98 5.01 7.60
N THR A 17 7.60 6.28 7.56
CA THR A 17 6.49 6.80 8.37
C THR A 17 5.13 6.53 7.74
N GLY A 18 5.10 6.04 6.50
CA GLY A 18 3.89 5.86 5.71
C GLY A 18 3.45 7.13 4.99
N THR A 19 4.27 8.19 5.01
CA THR A 19 4.01 9.47 4.35
C THR A 19 5.29 10.00 3.73
N VAL A 20 5.26 10.34 2.45
CA VAL A 20 6.39 11.00 1.79
C VAL A 20 6.35 12.50 2.10
N SER A 21 7.35 12.97 2.83
CA SER A 21 7.42 14.30 3.42
C SER A 21 8.83 14.91 3.29
N ALA A 22 9.04 16.09 3.87
CA ALA A 22 10.35 16.72 3.88
C ALA A 22 11.37 15.96 4.75
N ASP A 23 10.90 15.22 5.76
CA ASP A 23 11.78 14.46 6.67
C ASP A 23 12.46 13.28 5.95
N ASP A 24 11.89 12.82 4.84
CA ASP A 24 12.48 11.78 4.00
C ASP A 24 13.77 12.24 3.32
N TYR A 25 13.84 13.50 2.88
CA TYR A 25 15.08 14.09 2.39
C TYR A 25 16.19 14.09 3.45
N GLY A 26 15.83 14.33 4.71
CA GLY A 26 16.75 14.21 5.84
C GLY A 26 17.24 12.79 6.03
N SER A 27 16.36 11.78 5.87
CA SER A 27 16.74 10.37 5.94
C SER A 27 17.71 9.98 4.82
N VAL A 28 17.46 10.41 3.59
CA VAL A 28 18.40 10.18 2.47
C VAL A 28 19.75 10.85 2.76
N GLN A 29 19.74 12.09 3.26
CA GLN A 29 20.97 12.83 3.55
C GLN A 29 21.84 12.18 4.64
N LEU A 30 21.21 11.69 5.70
CA LEU A 30 21.90 11.09 6.84
C LEU A 30 22.56 9.75 6.51
N ASN A 31 22.02 9.01 5.55
CA ASN A 31 22.47 7.66 5.19
C ASN A 31 23.15 7.62 3.81
N PHE A 32 23.48 8.77 3.22
CA PHE A 32 23.99 8.84 1.85
C PHE A 32 25.28 8.02 1.67
N GLY A 33 25.27 7.12 0.69
CA GLY A 33 26.37 6.20 0.41
C GLY A 33 26.26 4.84 1.12
N ASP A 34 25.29 4.66 2.01
CA ASP A 34 25.06 3.36 2.64
C ASP A 34 24.52 2.34 1.62
N THR A 35 24.83 1.06 1.86
CA THR A 35 24.33 -0.07 1.06
C THR A 35 23.85 -1.18 1.99
N GLY A 36 22.84 -1.93 1.57
CA GLY A 36 22.25 -2.96 2.41
C GLY A 36 21.07 -3.67 1.79
N ALA A 37 20.42 -4.50 2.62
CA ALA A 37 19.20 -5.19 2.23
C ALA A 37 18.01 -4.20 2.12
N PRO A 38 16.96 -4.54 1.34
CA PRO A 38 15.71 -3.79 1.32
C PRO A 38 15.19 -3.61 2.75
N GLY A 39 15.16 -2.37 3.23
CA GLY A 39 15.28 -2.22 4.68
C GLY A 39 15.96 -0.92 5.09
N LEU A 40 16.94 -0.54 4.28
CA LEU A 40 17.90 0.51 4.58
C LEU A 40 17.21 1.87 4.76
N PRO A 41 17.41 2.55 5.91
CA PRO A 41 17.01 3.95 6.06
C PRO A 41 17.64 4.81 4.97
N GLY A 42 16.86 5.72 4.37
CA GLY A 42 17.34 6.55 3.27
C GLY A 42 17.23 5.92 1.87
N ASP A 43 17.03 4.61 1.75
CA ASP A 43 16.77 3.94 0.46
C ASP A 43 15.29 4.12 0.09
N ALA A 44 14.99 5.25 -0.54
CA ALA A 44 13.64 5.69 -0.88
C ALA A 44 13.10 5.02 -2.15
N ASN A 45 13.98 4.43 -2.96
CA ASN A 45 13.61 3.73 -4.19
C ASN A 45 13.71 2.19 -4.08
N GLY A 46 14.27 1.67 -2.99
CA GLY A 46 14.37 0.24 -2.71
C GLY A 46 15.48 -0.46 -3.49
N SER A 47 16.50 0.28 -3.92
CA SER A 47 17.62 -0.24 -4.72
C SER A 47 18.64 -1.02 -3.89
N GLY A 48 18.61 -0.90 -2.57
CA GLY A 48 19.63 -1.42 -1.66
C GLY A 48 20.84 -0.50 -1.51
N ALA A 49 20.80 0.73 -2.03
CA ALA A 49 21.82 1.74 -1.86
C ALA A 49 21.19 3.13 -1.69
N VAL A 50 21.75 3.97 -0.83
CA VAL A 50 21.31 5.35 -0.65
C VAL A 50 22.14 6.27 -1.55
N THR A 51 21.49 6.82 -2.57
CA THR A 51 22.13 7.58 -3.65
C THR A 51 21.36 8.86 -3.97
N ALA A 52 21.80 9.59 -5.00
CA ALA A 52 21.08 10.77 -5.48
C ALA A 52 19.68 10.42 -6.05
N ASP A 53 19.49 9.19 -6.54
CA ASP A 53 18.22 8.75 -7.12
C ASP A 53 17.11 8.66 -6.05
N ASP A 54 17.48 8.49 -4.78
CA ASP A 54 16.54 8.48 -3.66
C ASP A 54 15.92 9.86 -3.41
N TYR A 55 16.68 10.95 -3.58
CA TYR A 55 16.11 12.30 -3.59
C TYR A 55 15.06 12.46 -4.70
N GLY A 56 15.35 11.90 -5.89
CA GLY A 56 14.40 11.86 -7.00
C GLY A 56 13.12 11.11 -6.64
N SER A 57 13.24 9.98 -5.94
CA SER A 57 12.09 9.20 -5.45
C SER A 57 11.24 10.02 -4.46
N VAL A 58 11.86 10.64 -3.45
CA VAL A 58 11.15 11.51 -2.49
C VAL A 58 10.41 12.64 -3.22
N GLN A 59 11.06 13.27 -4.21
CA GLN A 59 10.46 14.35 -4.99
C GLN A 59 9.26 13.89 -5.81
N LEU A 60 9.38 12.74 -6.49
CA LEU A 60 8.34 12.21 -7.37
C LEU A 60 7.07 11.81 -6.61
N TYR A 61 7.22 11.32 -5.38
CA TYR A 61 6.12 10.82 -4.57
C TYR A 61 5.73 11.74 -3.41
N PHE A 62 6.21 12.99 -3.38
CA PHE A 62 5.95 13.91 -2.29
C PHE A 62 4.45 14.07 -1.98
N GLY A 63 4.08 13.94 -0.71
CA GLY A 63 2.69 13.98 -0.24
C GLY A 63 1.92 12.66 -0.39
N ALA A 64 2.51 11.62 -0.99
CA ALA A 64 1.90 10.30 -1.02
C ALA A 64 1.80 9.74 0.41
N THR A 65 0.69 9.09 0.72
CA THR A 65 0.48 8.42 2.01
C THR A 65 0.00 7.00 1.79
N ARG A 66 0.47 6.09 2.64
CA ARG A 66 0.06 4.68 2.61
C ARG A 66 -1.34 4.57 3.19
N GLY A 67 -2.27 3.95 2.45
CA GLY A 67 -3.61 3.64 2.95
C GLY A 67 -4.76 4.51 2.40
N MET A 68 -4.54 5.32 1.36
CA MET A 68 -5.62 6.05 0.68
C MET A 68 -6.53 5.18 -0.21
N GLY A 69 -6.31 3.86 -0.25
CA GLY A 69 -7.27 2.93 -0.83
C GLY A 69 -8.40 2.71 0.16
N GLY A 70 -9.54 3.39 -0.01
CA GLY A 70 -10.73 3.13 0.81
C GLY A 70 -11.03 1.63 0.86
N ALA A 71 -11.41 1.12 2.04
CA ALA A 71 -11.84 -0.27 2.14
C ALA A 71 -12.96 -0.51 1.12
N PRO A 72 -12.97 -1.64 0.39
CA PRO A 72 -14.06 -1.95 -0.53
C PRO A 72 -15.37 -1.99 0.27
N VAL A 73 -16.17 -0.95 0.14
CA VAL A 73 -17.47 -0.84 0.81
C VAL A 73 -18.46 -1.52 -0.13
N PRO A 74 -19.20 -2.56 0.32
CA PRO A 74 -20.20 -3.20 -0.52
C PRO A 74 -21.21 -2.16 -1.03
N GLU A 75 -21.25 -1.97 -2.35
CA GLU A 75 -22.20 -1.04 -2.95
C GLU A 75 -23.65 -1.52 -2.72
N PRO A 76 -24.64 -0.61 -2.66
CA PRO A 76 -26.05 -0.98 -2.47
C PRO A 76 -26.56 -2.06 -3.43
N ALA A 77 -26.01 -2.11 -4.65
CA ALA A 77 -26.35 -3.10 -5.66
C ALA A 77 -25.99 -4.54 -5.25
N THR A 78 -24.90 -4.74 -4.49
CA THR A 78 -24.45 -6.07 -4.04
C THR A 78 -25.49 -6.70 -3.09
N MET A 79 -26.11 -5.90 -2.22
CA MET A 79 -27.19 -6.35 -1.33
C MET A 79 -28.46 -6.69 -2.10
N LEU A 80 -28.79 -5.91 -3.14
CA LEU A 80 -29.92 -6.19 -4.03
C LEU A 80 -29.73 -7.50 -4.80
N LEU A 81 -28.54 -7.75 -5.33
CA LEU A 81 -28.24 -9.00 -6.05
C LEU A 81 -28.26 -10.22 -5.13
N LEU A 82 -27.72 -10.12 -3.91
CA LEU A 82 -27.76 -11.22 -2.94
C LEU A 82 -29.18 -11.56 -2.51
N SER A 83 -30.00 -10.55 -2.24
CA SER A 83 -31.41 -10.74 -1.87
C SER A 83 -32.23 -11.31 -3.04
N ALA A 84 -32.06 -10.80 -4.26
CA ALA A 84 -32.70 -11.34 -5.45
C ALA A 84 -32.29 -12.80 -5.72
N ALA A 85 -31.00 -13.12 -5.59
CA ALA A 85 -30.49 -14.49 -5.74
C ALA A 85 -31.08 -15.44 -4.68
N GLY A 86 -31.15 -14.99 -3.42
CA GLY A 86 -31.76 -15.75 -2.32
C GLY A 86 -33.24 -16.05 -2.56
N VAL A 87 -34.01 -15.04 -2.99
CA VAL A 87 -35.43 -15.21 -3.36
C VAL A 87 -35.56 -16.20 -4.53
N MET A 88 -34.73 -16.06 -5.57
CA MET A 88 -34.79 -16.95 -6.73
C MET A 88 -34.48 -18.42 -6.35
N MET A 89 -33.54 -18.64 -5.43
CA MET A 89 -33.20 -19.98 -4.93
C MET A 89 -34.34 -20.60 -4.12
N LEU A 90 -35.05 -19.81 -3.30
CA LEU A 90 -36.23 -20.26 -2.57
C LEU A 90 -37.38 -20.64 -3.51
N ILE A 91 -37.59 -19.85 -4.57
CA ILE A 91 -38.62 -20.13 -5.59
C ILE A 91 -38.28 -21.43 -6.33
N ARG A 92 -37.02 -21.64 -6.75
CA ARG A 92 -36.60 -22.89 -7.42
C ARG A 92 -36.79 -24.12 -6.54
N ARG A 93 -36.48 -24.05 -5.24
CA ARG A 93 -36.65 -25.19 -4.32
C ARG A 93 -38.10 -25.62 -4.16
N ARG A 94 -39.05 -24.68 -4.25
CA ARG A 94 -40.49 -24.96 -4.18
C ARG A 94 -41.06 -25.60 -5.44
N HIS A 95 -40.35 -25.51 -6.57
CA HIS A 95 -40.77 -26.03 -7.86
C HIS A 95 -40.28 -27.47 -8.13
N ILE A 96 -39.32 -27.97 -7.34
CA ILE A 96 -38.69 -29.29 -7.50
C ILE A 96 -39.26 -30.33 -6.50
N ASN A 97 -40.02 -29.87 -5.49
CA ASN A 97 -40.80 -30.71 -4.59
C ASN A 97 -42.25 -30.84 -5.09
#